data_AF-A0A449GCQ2-F1
#
_entry.id   AF-A0A449GCQ2-F1
#
_cell.length_a   1.000
_cell.length_b   1.000
_cell.length_c   1.000
_cell.angle_alpha   90.00
_cell.angle_beta   90.00
_cell.angle_gamma   90.00
#
_symmetry.space_group_name_H-M   'P 1'
#
loop_
_entity.id
_entity.type
_entity.pdbx_description
1 polymer ?
#
loop_
_entity_poly.entity_id
_entity_poly.type
_entity_poly.pdbx_seq_one_letter_code
_entity_poly.pdbx_strand_id
1 'polypeptide(L)'
;MRSPRRRHVLAVVTATTAALLLGGPTTAQAQPAPDRVAPLGNDFLWGVASSGYQSEGQAPDSNWSRYVAQGKTEDPYANSVDFFGRYRSDIQLAADLGVRVYRIGIEWARVQPRPGEWDEQGFRFYDDVVAAIRAAGMRPMITLDHWVYPGWAVDRGGWGNPGIVEDWLTNARRVVDRYAPADPLWVTFNEPLMYQINEVRHGGLSPTDVPAMHDRIARAHNAIYDHIHAVQPGAMVTSNVAYIPAVEDVVNKPLLDRIGGKLDYIGIDYYYGVAPDAVTEEWSFAELWKNPLHAEGIYYALRHYARAFPGKPLYIVENGMPTENGHPRADGYGRADNLRDTVYWLQRAVADGMNVLGYNYWSLTDNYEWGSYTPRFGLYTVDVRTDPTLTRRPTDAVAAYREITASGGVPADYRPTRDPKLCSLVDGLSSCLDPVTLPR
;
A
#
# COMPACT_ATOMS: atom_id res chain seq x y z
N MET A 1 14.56 4.92 -46.27
CA MET A 1 13.67 4.16 -45.36
C MET A 1 14.48 3.63 -44.20
N ARG A 2 14.37 4.28 -43.03
CA ARG A 2 14.66 3.78 -41.67
C ARG A 2 14.30 4.92 -40.71
N SER A 3 13.45 4.66 -39.73
CA SER A 3 12.87 5.67 -38.83
C SER A 3 13.90 6.17 -37.79
N PRO A 4 13.77 7.39 -37.28
CA PRO A 4 14.54 7.82 -36.12
C PRO A 4 13.82 7.40 -34.84
N ARG A 5 14.57 6.68 -33.99
CA ARG A 5 14.19 6.27 -32.64
C ARG A 5 13.83 7.48 -31.76
N ARG A 6 12.70 7.37 -31.06
CA ARG A 6 12.29 8.29 -29.98
C ARG A 6 13.38 8.30 -28.90
N ARG A 7 13.93 9.48 -28.61
CA ARG A 7 14.83 9.69 -27.46
C ARG A 7 13.95 9.80 -26.21
N HIS A 8 14.16 8.91 -25.25
CA HIS A 8 13.65 9.07 -23.90
C HIS A 8 14.37 10.26 -23.25
N VAL A 9 13.59 11.23 -22.77
CA VAL A 9 14.10 12.31 -21.92
C VAL A 9 14.20 11.73 -20.52
N LEU A 10 15.42 11.38 -20.11
CA LEU A 10 15.75 11.02 -18.74
C LEU A 10 15.92 12.33 -17.96
N ALA A 11 14.99 12.63 -17.05
CA ALA A 11 15.19 13.69 -16.08
C ALA A 11 16.17 13.16 -15.01
N VAL A 12 17.43 13.58 -15.10
CA VAL A 12 18.44 13.38 -14.06
C VAL A 12 18.15 14.40 -12.96
N VAL A 13 17.68 13.93 -11.80
CA VAL A 13 17.67 14.74 -10.58
C VAL A 13 19.09 14.69 -10.01
N THR A 14 19.92 15.68 -10.31
CA THR A 14 21.21 15.87 -9.64
C THR A 14 20.96 16.37 -8.23
N ALA A 15 21.16 15.52 -7.22
CA ALA A 15 21.20 15.92 -5.82
C ALA A 15 22.51 16.70 -5.57
N THR A 16 22.45 18.03 -5.59
CA THR A 16 23.52 18.88 -5.05
C THR A 16 23.31 19.09 -3.56
N THR A 17 24.01 18.30 -2.74
CA THR A 17 24.19 18.56 -1.31
C THR A 17 25.62 19.04 -1.08
N ALA A 18 25.79 20.35 -1.00
CA ALA A 18 27.04 20.98 -0.57
C ALA A 18 26.81 21.73 0.76
N ALA A 19 27.49 21.23 1.79
CA ALA A 19 27.98 21.91 2.98
C ALA A 19 26.99 22.60 3.94
N LEU A 20 26.84 22.01 5.13
CA LEU A 20 26.84 22.70 6.43
C LEU A 20 27.25 21.70 7.53
N LEU A 21 28.55 21.39 7.60
CA LEU A 21 29.17 20.69 8.74
C LEU A 21 30.02 21.68 9.53
N LEU A 22 29.39 22.39 10.46
CA LEU A 22 30.06 23.05 11.58
C LEU A 22 29.21 22.83 12.85
N GLY A 23 29.18 21.57 13.29
CA GLY A 23 28.75 21.15 14.62
C GLY A 23 29.57 19.91 14.97
N GLY A 24 30.16 19.87 16.17
CA GLY A 24 31.04 18.78 16.60
C GLY A 24 30.35 17.40 16.62
N PRO A 25 31.10 16.30 16.77
CA PRO A 25 30.53 14.96 16.71
C PRO A 25 29.67 14.73 17.96
N THR A 26 28.35 14.89 17.84
CA THR A 26 27.43 14.16 18.69
C THR A 26 27.58 12.70 18.31
N THR A 27 28.24 11.90 19.13
CA THR A 27 28.27 10.45 18.98
C THR A 27 26.83 9.96 19.05
N ALA A 28 26.30 9.54 17.89
CA ALA A 28 25.07 8.78 17.77
C ALA A 28 25.10 7.63 18.78
N GLN A 29 24.17 7.63 19.73
CA GLN A 29 24.08 6.59 20.74
C GLN A 29 22.88 5.71 20.39
N ALA A 30 23.14 4.63 19.65
CA ALA A 30 22.12 3.68 19.23
C ALA A 30 21.34 3.14 20.45
N GLN A 31 20.01 3.13 20.40
CA GLN A 31 19.23 2.40 21.40
C GLN A 31 19.59 0.90 21.31
N PRO A 32 20.10 0.29 22.41
CA PRO A 32 20.40 -1.13 22.41
C PRO A 32 19.11 -1.92 22.21
N ALA A 33 19.11 -2.89 21.29
CA ALA A 33 17.98 -3.80 21.20
C ALA A 33 17.88 -4.68 22.45
N PRO A 34 16.66 -4.96 22.94
CA PRO A 34 16.43 -5.85 24.06
C PRO A 34 16.71 -7.28 23.63
N ASP A 35 17.28 -8.09 24.53
CA ASP A 35 17.63 -9.49 24.27
C ASP A 35 16.45 -10.34 23.76
N ARG A 36 15.23 -9.93 24.09
CA ARG A 36 13.98 -10.55 23.66
C ARG A 36 12.97 -9.49 23.24
N VAL A 37 12.24 -9.76 22.16
CA VAL A 37 11.17 -8.88 21.67
C VAL A 37 9.85 -9.66 21.66
N ALA A 38 8.92 -9.35 22.55
CA ALA A 38 7.69 -10.11 22.71
C ALA A 38 6.78 -10.05 21.46
N PRO A 39 5.98 -11.10 21.19
CA PRO A 39 4.88 -11.06 20.22
C PRO A 39 3.85 -9.96 20.54
N LEU A 40 3.11 -9.50 19.52
CA LEU A 40 2.22 -8.33 19.52
C LEU A 40 0.86 -8.54 20.21
N GLY A 41 0.65 -9.67 20.88
CA GLY A 41 -0.60 -9.97 21.59
C GLY A 41 -1.81 -10.17 20.68
N ASN A 42 -2.97 -10.49 21.27
CA ASN A 42 -4.17 -10.89 20.52
C ASN A 42 -4.96 -9.71 19.92
N ASP A 43 -4.71 -8.49 20.41
CA ASP A 43 -5.39 -7.28 19.97
C ASP A 43 -4.78 -6.69 18.69
N PHE A 44 -3.57 -7.11 18.32
CA PHE A 44 -2.92 -6.66 17.09
C PHE A 44 -3.66 -7.18 15.86
N LEU A 45 -3.92 -6.28 14.91
CA LEU A 45 -4.70 -6.56 13.72
C LEU A 45 -3.81 -7.08 12.59
N TRP A 46 -3.66 -8.40 12.54
CA TRP A 46 -3.10 -9.08 11.37
C TRP A 46 -4.10 -9.09 10.22
N GLY A 47 -3.66 -8.77 9.01
CA GLY A 47 -4.52 -8.64 7.85
C GLY A 47 -3.86 -9.00 6.51
N VAL A 48 -4.68 -9.00 5.47
CA VAL A 48 -4.25 -9.07 4.07
C VAL A 48 -4.92 -7.96 3.27
N ALA A 49 -4.32 -7.60 2.14
CA ALA A 49 -4.86 -6.60 1.24
C ALA A 49 -5.01 -7.09 -0.20
N SER A 50 -5.96 -6.47 -0.90
CA SER A 50 -6.18 -6.57 -2.34
C SER A 50 -6.70 -5.22 -2.86
N SER A 51 -6.45 -4.93 -4.14
CA SER A 51 -7.01 -3.77 -4.84
C SER A 51 -8.03 -4.23 -5.88
N GLY A 52 -9.07 -3.42 -6.09
CA GLY A 52 -10.21 -3.76 -6.94
C GLY A 52 -9.79 -3.97 -8.40
N TYR A 53 -9.34 -2.92 -9.11
CA TYR A 53 -8.90 -3.07 -10.50
C TYR A 53 -7.78 -4.11 -10.66
N GLN A 54 -6.83 -4.17 -9.73
CA GLN A 54 -5.73 -5.14 -9.80
C GLN A 54 -6.18 -6.58 -9.66
N SER A 55 -7.30 -6.90 -8.99
CA SER A 55 -7.64 -8.29 -8.60
C SER A 55 -9.02 -8.78 -9.05
N GLU A 56 -10.02 -7.90 -9.12
CA GLU A 56 -11.43 -8.28 -9.34
C GLU A 56 -11.65 -8.99 -10.67
N GLY A 57 -11.04 -8.49 -11.75
CA GLY A 57 -11.50 -8.84 -13.09
C GLY A 57 -12.85 -8.19 -13.41
N GLN A 58 -13.38 -8.50 -14.59
CA GLN A 58 -14.61 -7.91 -15.14
C GLN A 58 -14.61 -6.38 -14.99
N ALA A 59 -13.46 -5.76 -15.30
CA ALA A 59 -13.23 -4.35 -15.06
C ALA A 59 -14.14 -3.49 -15.94
N PRO A 60 -14.92 -2.57 -15.36
CA PRO A 60 -15.69 -1.59 -16.13
C PRO A 60 -14.81 -0.58 -16.89
N ASP A 61 -15.45 0.28 -17.67
CA ASP A 61 -14.78 1.42 -18.31
C ASP A 61 -14.26 2.40 -17.24
N SER A 62 -12.95 2.66 -17.24
CA SER A 62 -12.22 3.45 -16.24
C SER A 62 -10.97 4.08 -16.87
N ASN A 63 -10.30 4.98 -16.14
CA ASN A 63 -8.97 5.48 -16.53
C ASN A 63 -8.00 4.32 -16.84
N TRP A 64 -7.90 3.34 -15.95
CA TRP A 64 -6.99 2.21 -16.10
C TRP A 64 -7.36 1.26 -17.25
N SER A 65 -8.64 0.90 -17.42
CA SER A 65 -9.02 0.06 -18.58
C SER A 65 -8.78 0.77 -19.90
N ARG A 66 -8.92 2.11 -19.94
CA ARG A 66 -8.55 2.93 -21.10
C ARG A 66 -7.04 3.03 -21.30
N TYR A 67 -6.22 3.09 -20.25
CA TYR A 67 -4.76 3.05 -20.37
C TYR A 67 -4.29 1.73 -21.00
N VAL A 68 -4.84 0.60 -20.54
CA VAL A 68 -4.58 -0.72 -21.12
C VAL A 68 -4.99 -0.76 -22.59
N ALA A 69 -6.23 -0.34 -22.91
CA ALA A 69 -6.73 -0.34 -24.29
C ALA A 69 -5.92 0.54 -25.25
N GLN A 70 -5.27 1.59 -24.73
CA GLN A 70 -4.39 2.48 -25.48
C GLN A 70 -2.95 1.94 -25.62
N GLY A 71 -2.65 0.75 -25.09
CA GLY A 71 -1.31 0.15 -25.11
C GLY A 71 -0.30 0.90 -24.25
N LYS A 72 -0.75 1.50 -23.14
CA LYS A 72 0.13 2.22 -22.18
C LYS A 72 0.68 1.31 -21.08
N THR A 73 0.29 0.04 -21.08
CA THR A 73 0.76 -1.00 -20.16
C THR A 73 1.56 -2.07 -20.89
N GLU A 74 2.34 -2.87 -20.16
CA GLU A 74 3.17 -3.94 -20.72
C GLU A 74 2.32 -5.16 -21.11
N ASP A 75 1.54 -5.66 -20.16
CA ASP A 75 0.65 -6.79 -20.34
C ASP A 75 -0.79 -6.33 -20.62
N PRO A 76 -1.59 -7.09 -21.38
CA PRO A 76 -3.03 -6.88 -21.45
C PRO A 76 -3.69 -7.20 -20.10
N TYR A 77 -4.84 -6.56 -19.81
CA TYR A 77 -5.57 -6.82 -18.57
C TYR A 77 -6.08 -8.26 -18.44
N ALA A 78 -6.41 -8.91 -19.56
CA ALA A 78 -7.07 -10.22 -19.60
C ALA A 78 -8.36 -10.24 -18.74
N ASN A 79 -8.27 -10.70 -17.50
CA ASN A 79 -9.34 -10.59 -16.51
C ASN A 79 -8.78 -10.55 -15.06
N SER A 80 -7.50 -10.21 -14.90
CA SER A 80 -6.78 -10.41 -13.65
C SER A 80 -6.93 -11.82 -13.08
N VAL A 81 -6.94 -11.95 -11.75
CA VAL A 81 -7.08 -13.20 -11.01
C VAL A 81 -8.54 -13.59 -10.76
N ASP A 82 -9.49 -12.84 -11.33
CA ASP A 82 -10.93 -13.12 -11.25
C ASP A 82 -11.44 -13.22 -9.81
N PHE A 83 -11.03 -12.30 -8.93
CA PHE A 83 -11.58 -12.23 -7.57
C PHE A 83 -13.12 -12.04 -7.60
N PHE A 84 -13.67 -11.39 -8.63
CA PHE A 84 -15.12 -11.25 -8.81
C PHE A 84 -15.85 -12.60 -8.78
N GLY A 85 -15.32 -13.61 -9.48
CA GLY A 85 -15.89 -14.96 -9.48
C GLY A 85 -15.47 -15.82 -8.29
N ARG A 86 -14.46 -15.41 -7.52
CA ARG A 86 -13.69 -16.27 -6.61
C ARG A 86 -13.50 -15.73 -5.20
N TYR A 87 -14.12 -14.59 -4.88
CA TYR A 87 -13.95 -13.93 -3.58
C TYR A 87 -14.22 -14.86 -2.39
N ARG A 88 -15.18 -15.78 -2.48
CA ARG A 88 -15.47 -16.74 -1.40
C ARG A 88 -14.27 -17.64 -1.09
N SER A 89 -13.61 -18.19 -2.11
CA SER A 89 -12.42 -19.02 -1.89
C SER A 89 -11.25 -18.19 -1.41
N ASP A 90 -11.07 -16.98 -1.93
CA ASP A 90 -9.96 -16.10 -1.54
C ASP A 90 -10.13 -15.60 -0.10
N ILE A 91 -11.34 -15.23 0.31
CA ILE A 91 -11.68 -14.89 1.71
C ILE A 91 -11.47 -16.09 2.63
N GLN A 92 -11.79 -17.32 2.20
CA GLN A 92 -11.50 -18.52 2.99
C GLN A 92 -9.98 -18.72 3.14
N LEU A 93 -9.19 -18.51 2.08
CA LEU A 93 -7.73 -18.58 2.18
C LEU A 93 -7.19 -17.56 3.19
N ALA A 94 -7.71 -16.33 3.19
CA ALA A 94 -7.37 -15.33 4.19
C ALA A 94 -7.75 -15.77 5.61
N ALA A 95 -8.97 -16.29 5.81
CA ALA A 95 -9.41 -16.82 7.10
C ALA A 95 -8.50 -17.96 7.60
N ASP A 96 -8.09 -18.86 6.71
CA ASP A 96 -7.17 -19.96 7.01
C ASP A 96 -5.75 -19.48 7.35
N LEU A 97 -5.39 -18.23 7.04
CA LEU A 97 -4.16 -17.59 7.53
C LEU A 97 -4.28 -17.13 8.98
N GLY A 98 -5.48 -17.11 9.58
CA GLY A 98 -5.71 -16.61 10.93
C GLY A 98 -5.72 -15.07 11.03
N VAL A 99 -5.85 -14.36 9.90
CA VAL A 99 -5.94 -12.90 9.90
C VAL A 99 -7.30 -12.42 10.38
N ARG A 100 -7.35 -11.19 10.88
CA ARG A 100 -8.56 -10.54 11.42
C ARG A 100 -9.03 -9.35 10.59
N VAL A 101 -8.24 -8.94 9.60
CA VAL A 101 -8.58 -7.84 8.68
C VAL A 101 -8.43 -8.28 7.24
N TYR A 102 -9.42 -7.96 6.40
CA TYR A 102 -9.29 -8.09 4.96
C TYR A 102 -9.54 -6.71 4.33
N ARG A 103 -8.51 -6.15 3.69
CA ARG A 103 -8.60 -4.90 2.95
C ARG A 103 -8.99 -5.11 1.48
N ILE A 104 -10.03 -4.40 1.06
CA ILE A 104 -10.54 -4.37 -0.32
C ILE A 104 -10.77 -2.92 -0.77
N GLY A 105 -10.83 -2.70 -2.09
CA GLY A 105 -11.35 -1.46 -2.68
C GLY A 105 -12.82 -1.59 -3.08
N ILE A 106 -13.54 -0.48 -3.14
CA ILE A 106 -14.84 -0.39 -3.83
C ILE A 106 -14.62 0.38 -5.13
N GLU A 107 -14.74 -0.28 -6.28
CA GLU A 107 -14.46 0.33 -7.56
C GLU A 107 -15.54 1.33 -7.94
N TRP A 108 -15.19 2.62 -7.95
CA TRP A 108 -16.10 3.71 -8.35
C TRP A 108 -16.71 3.45 -9.73
N ALA A 109 -15.90 2.98 -10.68
CA ALA A 109 -16.35 2.65 -12.03
C ALA A 109 -17.43 1.54 -12.08
N ARG A 110 -17.44 0.64 -11.08
CA ARG A 110 -18.40 -0.46 -10.97
C ARG A 110 -19.71 -0.01 -10.34
N VAL A 111 -19.63 0.77 -9.26
CA VAL A 111 -20.82 1.16 -8.50
C VAL A 111 -21.54 2.38 -9.09
N GLN A 112 -20.84 3.22 -9.86
CA GLN A 112 -21.41 4.41 -10.50
C GLN A 112 -20.96 4.52 -11.97
N PRO A 113 -21.55 3.72 -12.88
CA PRO A 113 -21.12 3.66 -14.28
C PRO A 113 -21.49 4.91 -15.10
N ARG A 114 -22.37 5.79 -14.58
CA ARG A 114 -22.71 7.09 -15.18
C ARG A 114 -22.92 8.16 -14.11
N PRO A 115 -22.77 9.46 -14.43
CA PRO A 115 -23.02 10.53 -13.49
C PRO A 115 -24.45 10.45 -12.92
N GLY A 116 -24.58 10.36 -11.59
CA GLY A 116 -25.88 10.31 -10.90
C GLY A 116 -26.66 8.99 -11.03
N GLU A 117 -26.10 7.96 -11.67
CA GLU A 117 -26.71 6.63 -11.77
C GLU A 117 -25.83 5.59 -11.06
N TRP A 118 -26.41 4.81 -10.16
CA TRP A 118 -25.72 3.73 -9.46
C TRP A 118 -26.15 2.36 -9.97
N ASP A 119 -25.19 1.45 -10.08
CA ASP A 119 -25.46 0.06 -10.42
C ASP A 119 -25.63 -0.78 -9.16
N GLU A 120 -26.88 -1.15 -8.87
CA GLU A 120 -27.19 -2.03 -7.73
C GLU A 120 -26.66 -3.46 -7.95
N GLN A 121 -26.33 -3.91 -9.16
CA GLN A 121 -25.60 -5.18 -9.35
C GLN A 121 -24.14 -5.05 -8.89
N GLY A 122 -23.50 -3.94 -9.22
CA GLY A 122 -22.16 -3.61 -8.72
C GLY A 122 -22.13 -3.56 -7.19
N PHE A 123 -23.12 -2.93 -6.56
CA PHE A 123 -23.24 -2.94 -5.10
C PHE A 123 -23.52 -4.33 -4.52
N ARG A 124 -24.38 -5.16 -5.14
CA ARG A 124 -24.63 -6.52 -4.67
C ARG A 124 -23.36 -7.38 -4.60
N PHE A 125 -22.46 -7.22 -5.56
CA PHE A 125 -21.15 -7.89 -5.51
C PHE A 125 -20.38 -7.52 -4.23
N TYR A 126 -20.28 -6.22 -3.92
CA TYR A 126 -19.58 -5.75 -2.73
C TYR A 126 -20.33 -6.07 -1.42
N ASP A 127 -21.67 -6.07 -1.41
CA ASP A 127 -22.46 -6.54 -0.27
C ASP A 127 -22.08 -7.99 0.07
N ASP A 128 -22.03 -8.87 -0.93
CA ASP A 128 -21.66 -10.27 -0.75
C ASP A 128 -20.21 -10.43 -0.28
N VAL A 129 -19.28 -9.65 -0.82
CA VAL A 129 -17.87 -9.66 -0.40
C VAL A 129 -17.75 -9.21 1.05
N VAL A 130 -18.34 -8.08 1.44
CA VAL A 130 -18.31 -7.56 2.82
C VAL A 130 -18.99 -8.54 3.77
N ALA A 131 -20.12 -9.12 3.38
CA ALA A 131 -20.78 -10.16 4.16
C ALA A 131 -19.91 -11.40 4.34
N ALA A 132 -19.21 -11.85 3.29
CA ALA A 132 -18.31 -13.00 3.35
C ALA A 132 -17.10 -12.73 4.26
N ILE A 133 -16.49 -11.54 4.20
CA ILE A 133 -15.40 -11.13 5.10
C ILE A 133 -15.85 -11.22 6.56
N ARG A 134 -17.03 -10.65 6.87
CA ARG A 134 -17.59 -10.68 8.24
C ARG A 134 -17.97 -12.08 8.69
N ALA A 135 -18.55 -12.89 7.81
CA ALA A 135 -18.91 -14.28 8.10
C ALA A 135 -17.68 -15.14 8.41
N ALA A 136 -16.53 -14.81 7.80
CA ALA A 136 -15.24 -15.43 8.10
C ALA A 136 -14.57 -14.90 9.39
N GLY A 137 -15.24 -14.03 10.16
CA GLY A 137 -14.73 -13.49 11.42
C GLY A 137 -13.72 -12.34 11.26
N MET A 138 -13.56 -11.81 10.05
CA MET A 138 -12.67 -10.69 9.75
C MET A 138 -13.42 -9.36 9.74
N ARG A 139 -12.73 -8.28 10.10
CA ARG A 139 -13.17 -6.90 9.93
C ARG A 139 -12.79 -6.42 8.53
N PRO A 140 -13.73 -5.86 7.74
CA PRO A 140 -13.37 -5.25 6.47
C PRO A 140 -12.52 -3.99 6.69
N MET A 141 -11.53 -3.78 5.83
CA MET A 141 -10.91 -2.47 5.63
C MET A 141 -11.27 -2.01 4.21
N ILE A 142 -11.93 -0.86 4.08
CA ILE A 142 -12.50 -0.40 2.81
C ILE A 142 -11.73 0.80 2.30
N THR A 143 -11.11 0.64 1.12
CA THR A 143 -10.48 1.71 0.36
C THR A 143 -11.50 2.33 -0.61
N LEU A 144 -11.78 3.63 -0.48
CA LEU A 144 -12.74 4.34 -1.32
C LEU A 144 -12.17 4.71 -2.69
N ASP A 145 -10.88 5.01 -2.77
CA ASP A 145 -10.17 5.30 -4.02
C ASP A 145 -8.80 4.64 -4.02
N HIS A 146 -8.65 3.67 -4.93
CA HIS A 146 -7.38 3.02 -5.24
C HIS A 146 -6.99 3.28 -6.70
N TRP A 147 -6.89 4.56 -7.06
CA TRP A 147 -6.37 5.08 -8.33
C TRP A 147 -7.27 4.90 -9.55
N VAL A 148 -8.47 4.38 -9.36
CA VAL A 148 -9.36 3.99 -10.45
C VAL A 148 -10.66 4.78 -10.36
N TYR A 149 -10.99 5.49 -11.44
CA TYR A 149 -12.20 6.29 -11.55
C TYR A 149 -12.92 6.03 -12.88
N PRO A 150 -14.26 6.18 -12.94
CA PRO A 150 -15.06 5.80 -14.09
C PRO A 150 -14.68 6.51 -15.37
N GLY A 151 -14.90 5.85 -16.51
CA GLY A 151 -14.65 6.42 -17.83
C GLY A 151 -15.39 7.72 -18.10
N TRP A 152 -16.60 7.89 -17.57
CA TRP A 152 -17.33 9.17 -17.71
C TRP A 152 -16.63 10.33 -16.99
N ALA A 153 -15.89 10.06 -15.91
CA ALA A 153 -15.07 11.07 -15.24
C ALA A 153 -13.79 11.34 -16.03
N VAL A 154 -13.21 10.33 -16.69
CA VAL A 154 -12.12 10.52 -17.68
C VAL A 154 -12.56 11.49 -18.78
N ASP A 155 -13.77 11.30 -19.34
CA ASP A 155 -14.30 12.14 -20.41
C ASP A 155 -14.51 13.62 -19.99
N ARG A 156 -14.62 13.88 -18.68
CA ARG A 156 -14.74 15.22 -18.10
C ARG A 156 -13.39 15.82 -17.68
N GLY A 157 -12.28 15.13 -17.92
CA GLY A 157 -10.94 15.60 -17.55
C GLY A 157 -10.40 15.04 -16.23
N GLY A 158 -11.03 14.02 -15.66
CA GLY A 158 -10.57 13.31 -14.46
C GLY A 158 -10.27 14.25 -13.29
N TRP A 159 -9.14 14.05 -12.62
CA TRP A 159 -8.70 14.91 -11.52
C TRP A 159 -8.26 16.32 -11.95
N GLY A 160 -8.10 16.57 -13.25
CA GLY A 160 -7.91 17.91 -13.81
C GLY A 160 -9.19 18.77 -13.76
N ASN A 161 -10.36 18.14 -13.71
CA ASN A 161 -11.67 18.79 -13.65
C ASN A 161 -11.93 19.44 -12.28
N PRO A 162 -12.25 20.75 -12.20
CA PRO A 162 -12.71 21.37 -10.95
C PRO A 162 -13.91 20.69 -10.29
N GLY A 163 -14.81 20.06 -11.06
CA GLY A 163 -16.00 19.36 -10.56
C GLY A 163 -15.76 17.96 -9.98
N ILE A 164 -14.55 17.38 -10.14
CA ILE A 164 -14.28 15.98 -9.77
C ILE A 164 -14.48 15.71 -8.28
N VAL A 165 -14.27 16.70 -7.42
CA VAL A 165 -14.41 16.53 -5.96
C VAL A 165 -15.85 16.23 -5.58
N GLU A 166 -16.82 16.95 -6.17
CA GLU A 166 -18.24 16.68 -5.88
C GLU A 166 -18.73 15.39 -6.54
N ASP A 167 -18.24 15.09 -7.75
CA ASP A 167 -18.50 13.82 -8.44
C ASP A 167 -18.02 12.64 -7.56
N TRP A 168 -16.79 12.73 -7.03
CA TRP A 168 -16.20 11.73 -6.15
C TRP A 168 -16.94 11.63 -4.81
N LEU A 169 -17.22 12.77 -4.15
CA LEU A 169 -17.93 12.81 -2.86
C LEU A 169 -19.35 12.25 -2.98
N THR A 170 -20.04 12.48 -4.10
CA THR A 170 -21.37 11.94 -4.36
C THR A 170 -21.36 10.41 -4.33
N ASN A 171 -20.36 9.79 -4.95
CA ASN A 171 -20.18 8.34 -4.88
C ASN A 171 -19.71 7.88 -3.49
N ALA A 172 -18.67 8.52 -2.95
CA ALA A 172 -18.05 8.11 -1.69
C ALA A 172 -19.06 8.13 -0.52
N ARG A 173 -19.95 9.13 -0.45
CA ARG A 173 -21.03 9.18 0.55
C ARG A 173 -21.97 7.99 0.42
N ARG A 174 -22.37 7.62 -0.80
CA ARG A 174 -23.22 6.44 -1.06
C ARG A 174 -22.56 5.14 -0.60
N VAL A 175 -21.25 4.99 -0.82
CA VAL A 175 -20.46 3.84 -0.35
C VAL A 175 -20.38 3.83 1.18
N VAL A 176 -20.08 4.97 1.80
CA VAL A 176 -20.00 5.11 3.26
C VAL A 176 -21.34 4.78 3.94
N ASP A 177 -22.44 5.38 3.48
CA ASP A 177 -23.78 5.14 4.03
C ASP A 177 -24.18 3.66 3.97
N ARG A 178 -23.74 2.95 2.92
CA ARG A 178 -24.06 1.54 2.72
C ARG A 178 -23.24 0.62 3.62
N TYR A 179 -21.95 0.91 3.82
CA TYR A 179 -21.03 -0.02 4.49
C TYR A 179 -20.60 0.39 5.90
N ALA A 180 -20.91 1.59 6.38
CA ALA A 180 -20.68 1.98 7.78
C ALA A 180 -21.24 0.97 8.82
N PRO A 181 -22.43 0.34 8.62
CA PRO A 181 -22.92 -0.69 9.54
C PRO A 181 -22.05 -1.96 9.63
N ALA A 182 -21.13 -2.17 8.67
CA ALA A 182 -20.16 -3.27 8.72
C ALA A 182 -18.95 -2.98 9.63
N ASP A 183 -18.90 -1.78 10.22
CA ASP A 183 -17.80 -1.26 11.04
C ASP A 183 -16.42 -1.45 10.37
N PRO A 184 -16.20 -0.92 9.15
CA PRO A 184 -14.91 -1.06 8.49
C PRO A 184 -13.85 -0.14 9.08
N LEU A 185 -12.58 -0.48 8.86
CA LEU A 185 -11.49 0.49 8.86
C LEU A 185 -11.52 1.24 7.52
N TRP A 186 -11.55 2.57 7.54
CA TRP A 186 -11.70 3.37 6.31
C TRP A 186 -10.36 3.87 5.79
N VAL A 187 -10.14 3.66 4.49
CA VAL A 187 -9.05 4.26 3.73
C VAL A 187 -9.68 5.13 2.64
N THR A 188 -9.49 6.45 2.68
CA THR A 188 -10.13 7.33 1.68
C THR A 188 -9.41 7.28 0.33
N PHE A 189 -8.08 7.45 0.35
CA PHE A 189 -7.23 7.47 -0.83
C PHE A 189 -6.00 6.61 -0.55
N ASN A 190 -5.71 5.68 -1.45
CA ASN A 190 -4.47 4.94 -1.49
C ASN A 190 -3.35 5.80 -2.08
N GLU A 191 -2.22 5.89 -1.39
CA GLU A 191 -0.97 6.51 -1.86
C GLU A 191 -1.15 7.71 -2.83
N PRO A 192 -1.69 8.85 -2.36
CA PRO A 192 -2.03 9.98 -3.24
C PRO A 192 -0.90 10.51 -4.13
N LEU A 193 0.35 10.40 -3.67
CA LEU A 193 1.53 10.75 -4.47
C LEU A 193 1.67 9.82 -5.68
N MET A 194 1.61 8.51 -5.46
CA MET A 194 1.71 7.51 -6.53
C MET A 194 0.52 7.60 -7.50
N TYR A 195 -0.66 7.94 -6.99
CA TYR A 195 -1.82 8.24 -7.84
C TYR A 195 -1.52 9.38 -8.82
N GLN A 196 -1.02 10.52 -8.34
CA GLN A 196 -0.66 11.67 -9.17
C GLN A 196 0.44 11.32 -10.20
N ILE A 197 1.47 10.57 -9.77
CA ILE A 197 2.55 10.11 -10.65
C ILE A 197 1.99 9.23 -11.77
N ASN A 198 1.11 8.28 -11.44
CA ASN A 198 0.51 7.38 -12.43
C ASN A 198 -0.40 8.12 -13.42
N GLU A 199 -1.18 9.09 -12.96
CA GLU A 199 -2.01 9.92 -13.83
C GLU A 199 -1.18 10.74 -14.83
N VAL A 200 -0.05 11.30 -14.40
CA VAL A 200 0.88 12.00 -15.31
C VAL A 200 1.57 11.01 -16.24
N ARG A 201 2.08 9.89 -15.72
CA ARG A 201 2.81 8.86 -16.50
C ARG A 201 1.97 8.31 -17.65
N HIS A 202 0.68 8.09 -17.42
CA HIS A 202 -0.25 7.57 -18.41
C HIS A 202 -0.98 8.67 -19.18
N GLY A 203 -0.69 9.96 -18.92
CA GLY A 203 -1.27 11.09 -19.63
C GLY A 203 -2.75 11.34 -19.34
N GLY A 204 -3.25 10.89 -18.19
CA GLY A 204 -4.57 11.26 -17.66
C GLY A 204 -4.60 12.66 -17.03
N LEU A 205 -3.43 13.16 -16.61
CA LEU A 205 -3.26 14.50 -16.04
C LEU A 205 -2.05 15.22 -16.66
N SER A 206 -2.19 16.52 -16.94
CA SER A 206 -1.04 17.36 -17.28
C SER A 206 -0.15 17.58 -16.06
N PRO A 207 1.19 17.58 -16.18
CA PRO A 207 2.09 17.95 -15.09
C PRO A 207 1.76 19.30 -14.44
N THR A 208 1.20 20.25 -15.19
CA THR A 208 0.79 21.58 -14.69
C THR A 208 -0.40 21.52 -13.74
N ASP A 209 -1.20 20.44 -13.80
CA ASP A 209 -2.43 20.28 -13.03
C ASP A 209 -2.21 19.44 -11.76
N VAL A 210 -1.00 18.90 -11.54
CA VAL A 210 -0.64 18.14 -10.34
C VAL A 210 -0.95 18.91 -9.05
N PRO A 211 -0.56 20.20 -8.88
CA PRO A 211 -0.92 20.93 -7.67
C PRO A 211 -2.45 21.03 -7.46
N ALA A 212 -3.21 21.14 -8.54
CA ALA A 212 -4.67 21.20 -8.45
C ALA A 212 -5.29 19.84 -8.07
N MET A 213 -4.77 18.72 -8.59
CA MET A 213 -5.15 17.38 -8.14
C MET A 213 -4.82 17.17 -6.66
N HIS A 214 -3.62 17.55 -6.23
CA HIS A 214 -3.19 17.50 -4.82
C HIS A 214 -4.17 18.22 -3.89
N ASP A 215 -4.53 19.47 -4.24
CA ASP A 215 -5.49 20.28 -3.50
C ASP A 215 -6.88 19.64 -3.48
N ARG A 216 -7.32 19.04 -4.59
CA ARG A 216 -8.61 18.37 -4.73
C ARG A 216 -8.69 17.11 -3.88
N ILE A 217 -7.65 16.28 -3.86
CA ILE A 217 -7.57 15.08 -3.02
C ILE A 217 -7.66 15.48 -1.54
N ALA A 218 -6.90 16.48 -1.10
CA ALA A 218 -6.97 16.98 0.28
C ALA A 218 -8.38 17.44 0.67
N ARG A 219 -9.06 18.18 -0.22
CA ARG A 219 -10.46 18.60 0.00
C ARG A 219 -11.42 17.42 0.06
N ALA A 220 -11.31 16.48 -0.88
CA ALA A 220 -12.15 15.30 -0.93
C ALA A 220 -12.00 14.44 0.33
N HIS A 221 -10.77 14.18 0.76
CA HIS A 221 -10.45 13.46 1.99
C HIS A 221 -11.08 14.16 3.21
N ASN A 222 -10.84 15.47 3.36
CA ASN A 222 -11.33 16.22 4.50
C ASN A 222 -12.86 16.27 4.56
N ALA A 223 -13.55 16.29 3.41
CA ALA A 223 -15.01 16.33 3.34
C ALA A 223 -15.64 14.95 3.58
N ILE A 224 -15.05 13.86 3.07
CA ILE A 224 -15.58 12.52 3.33
C ILE A 224 -15.30 12.06 4.76
N TYR A 225 -14.19 12.49 5.37
CA TYR A 225 -13.91 12.26 6.79
C TYR A 225 -15.06 12.77 7.67
N ASP A 226 -15.51 14.02 7.44
CA ASP A 226 -16.63 14.60 8.20
C ASP A 226 -17.92 13.79 8.02
N HIS A 227 -18.19 13.35 6.79
CA HIS A 227 -19.36 12.51 6.50
C HIS A 227 -19.26 11.15 7.19
N ILE A 228 -18.09 10.50 7.15
CA ILE A 228 -17.84 9.22 7.83
C ILE A 228 -18.11 9.36 9.32
N HIS A 229 -17.60 10.39 10.00
CA HIS A 229 -17.86 10.58 11.42
C HIS A 229 -19.30 11.01 11.74
N ALA A 230 -20.00 11.67 10.80
CA ALA A 230 -21.42 11.95 10.96
C ALA A 230 -22.27 10.66 10.95
N VAL A 231 -21.90 9.68 10.12
CA VAL A 231 -22.59 8.39 9.99
C VAL A 231 -22.12 7.36 11.03
N GLN A 232 -20.83 7.38 11.36
CA GLN A 232 -20.14 6.44 12.25
C GLN A 232 -19.17 7.22 13.15
N PRO A 233 -19.64 7.78 14.30
CA PRO A 233 -18.81 8.64 15.15
C PRO A 233 -17.50 8.02 15.64
N GLY A 234 -17.48 6.71 15.87
CA GLY A 234 -16.29 5.95 16.29
C GLY A 234 -15.49 5.32 15.13
N ALA A 235 -15.68 5.80 13.90
CA ALA A 235 -14.92 5.34 12.75
C ALA A 235 -13.42 5.55 12.94
N MET A 236 -12.63 4.67 12.30
CA MET A 236 -11.19 4.85 12.14
C MET A 236 -10.93 5.15 10.66
N VAL A 237 -10.44 6.34 10.34
CA VAL A 237 -10.22 6.83 8.98
C VAL A 237 -8.75 7.18 8.75
N THR A 238 -8.22 6.80 7.58
CA THR A 238 -6.92 7.25 7.09
C THR A 238 -6.98 7.62 5.60
N SER A 239 -5.93 8.31 5.13
CA SER A 239 -5.43 8.25 3.76
C SER A 239 -4.01 7.69 3.88
N ASN A 240 -3.75 6.48 3.38
CA ASN A 240 -2.43 5.88 3.53
C ASN A 240 -1.42 6.46 2.53
N VAL A 241 -0.14 6.39 2.89
CA VAL A 241 0.97 6.98 2.14
C VAL A 241 2.02 5.92 1.84
N ALA A 242 2.56 5.95 0.62
CA ALA A 242 3.75 5.20 0.24
C ALA A 242 4.94 5.85 0.92
N TYR A 243 5.53 5.20 1.93
CA TYR A 243 6.71 5.75 2.57
C TYR A 243 7.89 5.70 1.59
N ILE A 244 8.45 6.86 1.27
CA ILE A 244 9.62 6.95 0.38
C ILE A 244 10.86 7.30 1.20
N PRO A 245 11.76 6.34 1.42
CA PRO A 245 13.07 6.58 2.01
C PRO A 245 13.75 7.87 1.52
N ALA A 246 14.38 8.60 2.44
CA ALA A 246 15.20 9.79 2.22
C ALA A 246 14.47 11.06 1.75
N VAL A 247 13.29 10.95 1.14
CA VAL A 247 12.54 12.08 0.58
C VAL A 247 11.12 12.20 1.14
N GLU A 248 10.77 11.40 2.15
CA GLU A 248 9.44 11.34 2.76
C GLU A 248 8.86 12.73 3.10
N ASP A 249 9.63 13.55 3.83
CA ASP A 249 9.23 14.89 4.23
C ASP A 249 9.07 15.87 3.05
N VAL A 250 9.61 15.53 1.88
CA VAL A 250 9.45 16.34 0.67
C VAL A 250 8.20 15.94 -0.09
N VAL A 251 7.89 14.64 -0.13
CA VAL A 251 6.91 14.09 -1.06
C VAL A 251 5.51 13.90 -0.47
N ASN A 252 5.41 13.46 0.79
CA ASN A 252 4.13 13.15 1.43
C ASN A 252 3.70 14.18 2.46
N LYS A 253 4.66 14.79 3.18
CA LYS A 253 4.38 15.81 4.19
C LYS A 253 3.47 16.95 3.69
N PRO A 254 3.63 17.50 2.46
CA PRO A 254 2.75 18.57 1.99
C PRO A 254 1.26 18.18 1.92
N LEU A 255 0.94 16.91 1.70
CA LEU A 255 -0.44 16.43 1.78
C LEU A 255 -0.84 16.22 3.24
N LEU A 256 0.01 15.54 4.00
CA LEU A 256 -0.24 15.23 5.41
C LEU A 256 -0.47 16.48 6.26
N ASP A 257 0.24 17.58 6.00
CA ASP A 257 0.01 18.85 6.69
C ASP A 257 -1.41 19.42 6.44
N ARG A 258 -2.07 19.03 5.33
CA ARG A 258 -3.42 19.50 4.97
C ARG A 258 -4.54 18.57 5.44
N ILE A 259 -4.22 17.30 5.67
CA ILE A 259 -5.21 16.28 6.05
C ILE A 259 -5.00 15.73 7.46
N GLY A 260 -3.87 16.01 8.10
CA GLY A 260 -3.43 15.36 9.35
C GLY A 260 -4.40 15.54 10.52
N GLY A 261 -5.14 16.65 10.55
CA GLY A 261 -6.20 16.90 11.54
C GLY A 261 -7.49 16.09 11.31
N LYS A 262 -7.57 15.34 10.21
CA LYS A 262 -8.70 14.51 9.78
C LYS A 262 -8.27 13.09 9.43
N LEU A 263 -7.36 12.56 10.24
CA LEU A 263 -6.97 11.17 10.23
C LEU A 263 -7.23 10.65 11.65
N ASP A 264 -7.76 9.44 11.82
CA ASP A 264 -7.83 8.77 13.13
C ASP A 264 -6.62 7.87 13.37
N TYR A 265 -6.04 7.30 12.31
CA TYR A 265 -4.75 6.60 12.33
C TYR A 265 -3.88 7.03 11.15
N ILE A 266 -2.58 6.73 11.19
CA ILE A 266 -1.67 6.91 10.05
C ILE A 266 -1.49 5.55 9.37
N GLY A 267 -2.06 5.43 8.17
CA GLY A 267 -1.84 4.29 7.29
C GLY A 267 -0.54 4.44 6.50
N ILE A 268 0.28 3.40 6.48
CA ILE A 268 1.62 3.43 5.88
C ILE A 268 1.79 2.23 4.95
N ASP A 269 2.30 2.48 3.76
CA ASP A 269 2.71 1.45 2.81
C ASP A 269 4.24 1.46 2.75
N TYR A 270 4.87 0.33 3.03
CA TYR A 270 6.32 0.21 3.08
C TYR A 270 6.79 -1.03 2.31
N TYR A 271 7.69 -0.85 1.35
CA TYR A 271 8.16 -1.93 0.47
C TYR A 271 9.69 -2.01 0.35
N TYR A 272 10.35 -0.87 0.19
CA TYR A 272 11.76 -0.80 -0.15
C TYR A 272 12.51 0.11 0.82
N GLY A 273 13.79 -0.17 1.02
CA GLY A 273 14.69 0.76 1.68
C GLY A 273 15.65 1.42 0.70
N VAL A 274 16.33 2.45 1.17
CA VAL A 274 17.50 3.02 0.51
C VAL A 274 18.64 2.95 1.53
N ALA A 275 19.82 2.54 1.11
CA ALA A 275 21.03 2.55 1.94
C ALA A 275 22.16 3.31 1.23
N PRO A 276 23.14 3.91 1.93
CA PRO A 276 24.21 4.70 1.31
C PRO A 276 25.12 3.88 0.40
N ASP A 277 25.32 2.59 0.70
CA ASP A 277 25.99 1.61 -0.15
C ASP A 277 25.14 1.23 -1.38
N ALA A 278 23.82 1.45 -1.32
CA ALA A 278 22.87 1.25 -2.40
C ALA A 278 22.59 2.54 -3.22
N VAL A 279 23.25 3.67 -2.94
CA VAL A 279 23.13 4.90 -3.78
C VAL A 279 23.67 4.66 -5.21
N THR A 280 24.45 3.60 -5.41
CA THR A 280 24.88 3.11 -6.73
C THR A 280 23.92 2.10 -7.37
N GLU A 281 22.90 1.62 -6.66
CA GLU A 281 21.92 0.67 -7.19
C GLU A 281 20.74 1.45 -7.79
N GLU A 282 20.52 1.30 -9.11
CA GLU A 282 19.44 1.97 -9.83
C GLU A 282 18.08 1.48 -9.30
N TRP A 283 17.38 2.33 -8.55
CA TRP A 283 15.97 2.11 -8.19
C TRP A 283 15.13 1.94 -9.46
N SER A 284 14.39 0.83 -9.56
CA SER A 284 13.63 0.49 -10.76
C SER A 284 12.13 0.47 -10.48
N PHE A 285 11.38 1.26 -11.24
CA PHE A 285 9.90 1.16 -11.31
C PHE A 285 9.43 0.09 -12.31
N ALA A 286 10.35 -0.52 -13.07
CA ALA A 286 10.05 -1.57 -14.04
C ALA A 286 10.39 -2.97 -13.50
N GLU A 287 11.47 -3.07 -12.73
CA GLU A 287 12.00 -4.32 -12.19
C GLU A 287 11.95 -4.30 -10.66
N LEU A 288 10.73 -4.15 -10.12
CA LEU A 288 10.45 -4.01 -8.68
C LEU A 288 11.11 -5.11 -7.82
N TRP A 289 11.26 -6.31 -8.37
CA TRP A 289 11.90 -7.46 -7.72
C TRP A 289 13.43 -7.36 -7.62
N LYS A 290 14.07 -6.39 -8.27
CA LYS A 290 15.51 -6.12 -8.10
C LYS A 290 15.81 -5.09 -7.03
N ASN A 291 14.80 -4.31 -6.63
CA ASN A 291 14.98 -3.25 -5.64
C ASN A 291 15.45 -3.83 -4.28
N PRO A 292 16.27 -3.08 -3.52
CA PRO A 292 16.73 -3.51 -2.20
C PRO A 292 15.58 -3.64 -1.21
N LEU A 293 15.55 -4.80 -0.54
CA LEU A 293 14.60 -5.11 0.53
C LEU A 293 15.28 -4.96 1.88
N HIS A 294 14.86 -3.93 2.62
CA HIS A 294 15.34 -3.62 3.96
C HIS A 294 14.19 -3.76 4.94
N ALA A 295 14.05 -4.93 5.58
CA ALA A 295 12.96 -5.16 6.52
C ALA A 295 13.00 -4.17 7.70
N GLU A 296 14.20 -3.75 8.13
CA GLU A 296 14.41 -2.79 9.21
C GLU A 296 13.86 -1.40 8.91
N GLY A 297 13.68 -1.04 7.64
CA GLY A 297 13.18 0.29 7.29
C GLY A 297 11.74 0.52 7.71
N ILE A 298 10.94 -0.54 7.91
CA ILE A 298 9.57 -0.39 8.42
C ILE A 298 9.56 0.19 9.84
N TYR A 299 10.55 -0.15 10.67
CA TYR A 299 10.71 0.45 12.00
C TYR A 299 10.97 1.95 11.89
N TYR A 300 11.84 2.36 10.96
CA TYR A 300 12.16 3.77 10.77
C TYR A 300 10.96 4.55 10.21
N ALA A 301 10.20 3.97 9.29
CA ALA A 301 8.96 4.56 8.80
C ALA A 301 7.95 4.77 9.95
N LEU A 302 7.74 3.75 10.78
CA LEU A 302 6.90 3.85 11.97
C LEU A 302 7.40 4.92 12.95
N ARG A 303 8.71 4.95 13.22
CA ARG A 303 9.33 5.95 14.11
C ARG A 303 9.15 7.37 13.58
N HIS A 304 9.30 7.56 12.28
CA HIS A 304 9.08 8.84 11.62
C HIS A 304 7.65 9.35 11.88
N TYR A 305 6.63 8.55 11.60
CA TYR A 305 5.25 8.98 11.82
C TYR A 305 4.83 9.01 13.29
N ALA A 306 5.40 8.17 14.16
CA ALA A 306 5.20 8.27 15.60
C ALA A 306 5.67 9.62 16.14
N ARG A 307 6.78 10.16 15.60
CA ARG A 307 7.31 11.48 15.95
C ARG A 307 6.49 12.61 15.31
N ALA A 308 6.08 12.45 14.05
CA ALA A 308 5.30 13.46 13.34
C ALA A 308 3.86 13.58 13.88
N PHE A 309 3.29 12.49 14.38
CA PHE A 309 1.92 12.39 14.91
C PHE A 309 1.89 11.72 16.29
N PRO A 310 2.39 12.39 17.35
CA PRO A 310 2.49 11.80 18.69
C PRO A 310 1.14 11.27 19.21
N GLY A 311 1.15 10.03 19.71
CA GLY A 311 -0.03 9.36 20.28
C GLY A 311 -1.03 8.81 19.25
N LYS A 312 -0.89 9.21 17.98
CA LYS A 312 -1.78 8.75 16.91
C LYS A 312 -1.48 7.29 16.57
N PRO A 313 -2.50 6.42 16.44
CA PRO A 313 -2.26 5.04 16.05
C PRO A 313 -1.66 4.92 14.64
N LEU A 314 -0.79 3.94 14.46
CA LEU A 314 -0.10 3.61 13.21
C LEU A 314 -0.60 2.26 12.69
N TYR A 315 -0.73 2.11 11.38
CA TYR A 315 -1.13 0.85 10.76
C TYR A 315 -0.34 0.66 9.47
N ILE A 316 0.30 -0.50 9.29
CA ILE A 316 0.92 -0.87 8.01
C ILE A 316 -0.19 -1.37 7.07
N VAL A 317 -0.64 -0.51 6.17
CA VAL A 317 -1.79 -0.76 5.29
C VAL A 317 -1.38 -1.64 4.10
N GLU A 318 -0.11 -1.55 3.69
CA GLU A 318 0.54 -2.48 2.78
C GLU A 318 2.02 -2.71 3.12
N ASN A 319 2.44 -3.96 3.03
CA ASN A 319 3.85 -4.35 2.96
C ASN A 319 3.95 -5.72 2.30
N GLY A 320 4.93 -5.91 1.43
CA GLY A 320 5.07 -7.16 0.70
C GLY A 320 6.41 -7.30 0.00
N MET A 321 6.62 -8.46 -0.60
CA MET A 321 7.84 -8.77 -1.33
C MET A 321 7.54 -9.17 -2.78
N PRO A 322 7.99 -8.40 -3.78
CA PRO A 322 7.88 -8.79 -5.18
C PRO A 322 8.90 -9.87 -5.54
N THR A 323 8.49 -10.74 -6.44
CA THR A 323 9.34 -11.71 -7.14
C THR A 323 9.14 -11.58 -8.64
N GLU A 324 10.15 -11.95 -9.42
CA GLU A 324 10.05 -11.99 -10.88
C GLU A 324 9.32 -13.24 -11.32
N ASN A 325 8.08 -13.12 -11.78
CA ASN A 325 7.25 -14.26 -12.19
C ASN A 325 7.11 -15.36 -11.12
N GLY A 326 7.28 -15.02 -9.84
CA GLY A 326 7.24 -15.99 -8.74
C GLY A 326 8.53 -16.79 -8.57
N HIS A 327 9.58 -16.49 -9.33
CA HIS A 327 10.87 -17.14 -9.19
C HIS A 327 11.59 -16.68 -7.90
N PRO A 328 12.38 -17.57 -7.27
CA PRO A 328 13.24 -17.20 -6.17
C PRO A 328 14.19 -16.06 -6.56
N ARG A 329 14.48 -15.17 -5.60
CA ARG A 329 15.46 -14.12 -5.79
C ARG A 329 16.88 -14.70 -5.87
N ALA A 330 17.76 -14.02 -6.59
CA ALA A 330 19.16 -14.43 -6.74
C ALA A 330 19.96 -14.40 -5.42
N ASP A 331 19.54 -13.56 -4.47
CA ASP A 331 20.15 -13.44 -3.14
C ASP A 331 19.64 -14.48 -2.13
N GLY A 332 18.76 -15.40 -2.55
CA GLY A 332 18.21 -16.47 -1.72
C GLY A 332 17.21 -16.02 -0.66
N TYR A 333 16.87 -14.73 -0.58
CA TYR A 333 15.94 -14.20 0.42
C TYR A 333 14.50 -14.44 -0.01
N GLY A 334 13.79 -15.25 0.78
CA GLY A 334 12.44 -15.68 0.50
C GLY A 334 11.37 -14.72 1.00
N ARG A 335 10.14 -14.94 0.55
CA ARG A 335 8.98 -14.17 1.04
C ARG A 335 8.72 -14.47 2.51
N ALA A 336 8.93 -15.73 2.93
CA ALA A 336 8.82 -16.12 4.33
C ALA A 336 9.88 -15.44 5.22
N ASP A 337 11.12 -15.27 4.72
CA ASP A 337 12.18 -14.58 5.45
C ASP A 337 11.85 -13.09 5.60
N ASN A 338 11.45 -12.44 4.51
CA ASN A 338 11.03 -11.04 4.54
C ASN A 338 9.87 -10.79 5.49
N LEU A 339 8.86 -11.67 5.49
CA LEU A 339 7.72 -11.53 6.38
C LEU A 339 8.13 -11.66 7.86
N ARG A 340 8.94 -12.66 8.22
CA ARG A 340 9.39 -12.85 9.61
C ARG A 340 10.29 -11.71 10.08
N ASP A 341 11.21 -11.26 9.23
CA ASP A 341 12.10 -10.13 9.52
C ASP A 341 11.29 -8.84 9.73
N THR A 342 10.33 -8.55 8.84
CA THR A 342 9.44 -7.38 8.97
C THR A 342 8.65 -7.44 10.27
N VAL A 343 8.07 -8.61 10.62
CA VAL A 343 7.30 -8.77 11.87
C VAL A 343 8.16 -8.58 13.11
N TYR A 344 9.42 -9.03 13.09
CA TYR A 344 10.37 -8.70 14.16
C TYR A 344 10.52 -7.18 14.35
N TRP A 345 10.63 -6.42 13.26
CA TRP A 345 10.77 -4.96 13.33
C TRP A 345 9.49 -4.25 13.77
N LEU A 346 8.30 -4.81 13.48
CA LEU A 346 7.04 -4.35 14.07
C LEU A 346 7.00 -4.58 15.58
N GLN A 347 7.36 -5.78 16.02
CA GLN A 347 7.51 -6.12 17.44
C GLN A 347 8.47 -5.18 18.14
N ARG A 348 9.60 -4.87 17.49
CA ARG A 348 10.59 -3.91 18.01
C ARG A 348 9.98 -2.51 18.17
N ALA A 349 9.25 -2.03 17.16
CA ALA A 349 8.61 -0.72 17.19
C ALA A 349 7.61 -0.59 18.35
N VAL A 350 6.78 -1.62 18.56
CA VAL A 350 5.83 -1.66 19.68
C VAL A 350 6.56 -1.76 21.03
N ALA A 351 7.62 -2.56 21.13
CA ALA A 351 8.44 -2.64 22.34
C ALA A 351 9.12 -1.30 22.70
N ASP A 352 9.44 -0.47 21.69
CA ASP A 352 9.97 0.89 21.87
C ASP A 352 8.87 1.95 22.10
N GLY A 353 7.62 1.53 22.29
CA GLY A 353 6.51 2.39 22.72
C GLY A 353 5.72 3.04 21.58
N MET A 354 5.93 2.64 20.33
CA MET A 354 5.13 3.13 19.21
C MET A 354 3.74 2.47 19.20
N ASN A 355 2.70 3.28 18.96
CA ASN A 355 1.30 2.82 18.94
C ASN A 355 0.95 2.16 17.59
N VAL A 356 1.43 0.94 17.33
CA VAL A 356 1.15 0.19 16.10
C VAL A 356 -0.05 -0.74 16.30
N LEU A 357 -1.13 -0.53 15.55
CA LEU A 357 -2.38 -1.27 15.69
C LEU A 357 -2.45 -2.56 14.85
N GLY A 358 -1.77 -2.57 13.71
CA GLY A 358 -1.96 -3.65 12.74
C GLY A 358 -1.03 -3.61 11.54
N TYR A 359 -1.11 -4.70 10.80
CA TYR A 359 -0.31 -5.00 9.62
C TYR A 359 -1.14 -5.77 8.61
N ASN A 360 -1.16 -5.29 7.36
CA ASN A 360 -1.68 -6.03 6.23
C ASN A 360 -0.53 -6.49 5.34
N TYR A 361 -0.53 -7.78 5.00
CA TYR A 361 0.32 -8.28 3.92
C TYR A 361 -0.25 -7.86 2.56
N TRP A 362 0.57 -7.19 1.76
CA TRP A 362 0.32 -7.00 0.33
C TRP A 362 1.03 -8.09 -0.46
N SER A 363 0.32 -9.01 -1.11
CA SER A 363 -1.13 -9.13 -1.21
C SER A 363 -1.55 -10.57 -0.97
N LEU A 364 -2.86 -10.81 -0.81
CA LEU A 364 -3.34 -12.18 -0.64
C LEU A 364 -2.95 -13.06 -1.83
N THR A 365 -3.26 -12.61 -3.05
CA THR A 365 -2.90 -13.29 -4.29
C THR A 365 -1.98 -12.41 -5.13
N ASP A 366 -1.27 -13.00 -6.06
CA ASP A 366 -0.74 -12.21 -7.19
C ASP A 366 -1.91 -11.47 -7.87
N ASN A 367 -1.58 -10.39 -8.56
CA ASN A 367 -2.57 -9.51 -9.17
C ASN A 367 -1.98 -8.83 -10.41
N TYR A 368 -2.76 -7.99 -11.08
CA TYR A 368 -2.29 -7.16 -12.19
C TYR A 368 -1.58 -5.93 -11.61
N GLU A 369 -0.26 -5.97 -11.50
CA GLU A 369 0.56 -4.93 -10.88
C GLU A 369 0.69 -3.73 -11.83
N TRP A 370 -0.37 -2.93 -11.91
CA TRP A 370 -0.44 -1.63 -12.58
C TRP A 370 0.11 -1.64 -14.02
N GLY A 371 -0.17 -2.72 -14.75
CA GLY A 371 0.24 -2.86 -16.14
C GLY A 371 1.08 -4.10 -16.46
N SER A 372 1.45 -4.91 -15.47
CA SER A 372 2.29 -6.10 -15.65
C SER A 372 1.85 -7.24 -14.73
N TYR A 373 1.95 -8.49 -15.20
CA TYR A 373 1.86 -9.71 -14.39
C TYR A 373 3.24 -10.28 -14.01
N THR A 374 4.31 -9.54 -14.31
CA THR A 374 5.68 -9.97 -14.00
C THR A 374 6.00 -9.82 -12.51
N PRO A 375 5.73 -8.69 -11.84
CA PRO A 375 5.86 -8.60 -10.40
C PRO A 375 4.82 -9.49 -9.70
N ARG A 376 5.29 -10.39 -8.83
CA ARG A 376 4.43 -11.28 -8.04
C ARG A 376 4.62 -11.03 -6.54
N PHE A 377 3.61 -10.44 -5.91
CA PHE A 377 3.58 -10.07 -4.49
C PHE A 377 2.78 -11.04 -3.62
N GLY A 378 1.95 -11.91 -4.21
CA GLY A 378 0.95 -12.68 -3.49
C GLY A 378 1.53 -13.68 -2.49
N LEU A 379 0.82 -13.86 -1.36
CA LEU A 379 0.97 -15.05 -0.52
C LEU A 379 0.59 -16.32 -1.30
N TYR A 380 -0.40 -16.21 -2.17
CA TYR A 380 -0.80 -17.25 -3.11
C TYR A 380 -0.45 -16.82 -4.54
N THR A 381 0.41 -17.59 -5.19
CA THR A 381 0.78 -17.36 -6.57
C THR A 381 -0.38 -17.71 -7.50
N VAL A 382 -0.63 -16.85 -8.49
CA VAL A 382 -1.65 -17.04 -9.54
C VAL A 382 -1.04 -16.72 -10.90
N ASP A 383 -1.05 -17.69 -11.82
CA ASP A 383 -0.51 -17.50 -13.16
C ASP A 383 -1.61 -17.13 -14.16
N VAL A 384 -1.87 -15.84 -14.31
CA VAL A 384 -2.91 -15.33 -15.23
C VAL A 384 -2.54 -15.56 -16.71
N ARG A 385 -1.23 -15.60 -17.02
CA ARG A 385 -0.74 -15.64 -18.41
C ARG A 385 -0.87 -17.03 -19.02
N THR A 386 -0.72 -18.08 -18.23
CA THR A 386 -0.58 -19.45 -18.74
C THR A 386 -1.52 -20.47 -18.08
N ASP A 387 -2.06 -20.20 -16.89
CA ASP A 387 -2.98 -21.11 -16.19
C ASP A 387 -4.44 -20.63 -16.29
N PRO A 388 -5.25 -21.18 -17.21
CA PRO A 388 -6.65 -20.77 -17.37
C PRO A 388 -7.53 -21.10 -16.15
N THR A 389 -7.06 -21.96 -15.24
CA THR A 389 -7.79 -22.29 -14.03
C THR A 389 -7.65 -21.22 -12.95
N LEU A 390 -6.67 -20.32 -13.09
CA LEU A 390 -6.29 -19.29 -12.11
C LEU A 390 -6.09 -19.91 -10.71
N THR A 391 -5.39 -21.04 -10.63
CA THR A 391 -5.16 -21.75 -9.37
C THR A 391 -4.33 -20.88 -8.42
N ARG A 392 -4.82 -20.69 -7.18
CA ARG A 392 -4.07 -20.08 -6.08
C ARG A 392 -3.12 -21.10 -5.47
N ARG A 393 -1.81 -20.95 -5.70
CA ARG A 393 -0.77 -21.86 -5.19
C ARG A 393 -0.08 -21.22 -3.99
N PRO A 394 -0.08 -21.84 -2.80
CA PRO A 394 0.54 -21.23 -1.63
C PRO A 394 2.05 -21.08 -1.84
N THR A 395 2.60 -19.96 -1.39
CA THR A 395 4.04 -19.72 -1.31
C THR A 395 4.57 -20.15 0.07
N ASP A 396 5.88 -20.09 0.28
CA ASP A 396 6.53 -20.33 1.57
C ASP A 396 6.00 -19.40 2.68
N ALA A 397 5.59 -18.19 2.31
CA ALA A 397 5.03 -17.21 3.25
C ALA A 397 3.65 -17.58 3.81
N VAL A 398 2.88 -18.48 3.18
CA VAL A 398 1.59 -18.93 3.74
C VAL A 398 1.80 -19.67 5.07
N ALA A 399 2.79 -20.57 5.11
CA ALA A 399 3.12 -21.28 6.34
C ALA A 399 3.67 -20.32 7.40
N ALA A 400 4.59 -19.42 7.01
CA ALA A 400 5.14 -18.42 7.90
C ALA A 400 4.06 -17.49 8.49
N TYR A 401 3.12 -17.03 7.67
CA TYR A 401 2.11 -16.08 8.15
C TYR A 401 1.11 -16.76 9.10
N ARG A 402 0.73 -18.02 8.84
CA ARG A 402 -0.08 -18.82 9.78
C ARG A 402 0.59 -18.98 11.14
N GLU A 403 1.90 -19.23 11.16
CA GLU A 403 2.66 -19.32 12.43
C GLU A 403 2.65 -17.98 13.17
N ILE A 404 2.89 -16.88 12.43
CA ILE A 404 2.91 -15.51 12.96
C ILE A 404 1.54 -15.14 13.55
N THR A 405 0.46 -15.29 12.80
CA THR A 405 -0.89 -14.91 13.27
C THR A 405 -1.34 -15.76 14.45
N ALA A 406 -1.02 -17.06 14.46
CA ALA A 406 -1.34 -17.95 15.56
C ALA A 406 -0.55 -17.62 16.84
N SER A 407 0.70 -17.17 16.70
CA SER A 407 1.59 -16.86 17.82
C SER A 407 1.56 -15.37 18.23
N GLY A 408 0.85 -14.54 17.47
CA GLY A 408 0.85 -13.09 17.61
C GLY A 408 2.16 -12.42 17.17
N GLY A 409 3.03 -13.09 16.42
CA GLY A 409 4.35 -12.61 16.06
C GLY A 409 5.38 -13.72 15.83
N VAL A 410 6.62 -13.34 15.58
CA VAL A 410 7.78 -14.25 15.63
C VAL A 410 8.19 -14.52 17.10
N PRO A 411 8.85 -15.66 17.39
CA PRO A 411 9.33 -15.97 18.74
C PRO A 411 10.15 -14.86 19.37
N ALA A 412 10.11 -14.73 20.70
CA ALA A 412 10.78 -13.62 21.39
C ALA A 412 12.31 -13.64 21.26
N ASP A 413 12.89 -14.80 20.98
CA ASP A 413 14.31 -15.03 20.70
C ASP A 413 14.63 -15.07 19.19
N TYR A 414 13.65 -14.79 18.33
CA TYR A 414 13.88 -14.68 16.89
C TYR A 414 14.93 -13.63 16.59
N ARG A 415 15.74 -13.91 15.56
CA ARG A 415 16.74 -13.00 15.02
C ARG A 415 16.48 -12.87 13.53
N PRO A 416 16.39 -11.63 13.00
CA PRO A 416 16.25 -11.41 11.58
C PRO A 416 17.34 -12.14 10.80
N THR A 417 16.97 -12.66 9.64
CA THR A 417 17.88 -13.40 8.75
C THR A 417 18.92 -12.49 8.09
N ARG A 418 18.68 -11.17 8.13
CA ARG A 418 19.57 -10.12 7.63
C ARG A 418 19.86 -9.10 8.72
N ASP A 419 21.13 -8.70 8.82
CA ASP A 419 21.53 -7.60 9.69
C ASP A 419 20.96 -6.26 9.20
N PRO A 420 20.53 -5.36 10.12
CA PRO A 420 20.10 -4.03 9.74
C PRO A 420 21.26 -3.25 9.11
N LYS A 421 21.00 -2.52 8.04
CA LYS A 421 22.02 -1.69 7.39
C LYS A 421 22.33 -0.44 8.22
N LEU A 422 23.61 -0.22 8.51
CA LEU A 422 24.11 1.02 9.08
C LEU A 422 23.84 2.19 8.12
N CYS A 423 23.31 3.29 8.64
CA CYS A 423 23.02 4.52 7.89
C CYS A 423 21.93 4.38 6.81
N SER A 424 20.97 3.48 6.95
CA SER A 424 19.83 3.31 6.02
C SER A 424 19.14 4.64 5.70
N LEU A 425 19.25 5.17 4.47
CA LEU A 425 18.67 6.47 4.07
C LEU A 425 17.13 6.54 4.17
N VAL A 426 16.45 5.47 4.60
CA VAL A 426 15.02 5.42 4.96
C VAL A 426 14.58 6.68 5.70
N ASP A 427 15.34 7.13 6.71
CA ASP A 427 15.26 8.48 7.26
C ASP A 427 16.69 8.97 7.56
N GLY A 428 17.31 9.66 6.60
CA GLY A 428 18.75 9.91 6.55
C GLY A 428 19.34 10.58 7.79
N LEU A 429 18.56 11.34 8.57
CA LEU A 429 19.04 11.89 9.85
C LEU A 429 18.88 10.88 10.99
N SER A 430 17.76 10.15 11.09
CA SER A 430 17.52 9.27 12.24
C SER A 430 18.22 7.91 12.15
N SER A 431 18.44 7.36 10.95
CA SER A 431 19.16 6.09 10.77
C SER A 431 20.69 6.20 10.88
N CYS A 432 21.23 7.41 10.68
CA CYS A 432 22.65 7.70 10.83
C CYS A 432 22.98 8.19 12.25
N LEU A 433 22.05 8.92 12.90
CA LEU A 433 22.25 9.50 14.23
C LEU A 433 21.67 8.65 15.38
N ASP A 434 20.77 7.72 15.08
CA ASP A 434 20.12 6.81 16.04
C ASP A 434 19.71 5.48 15.37
N PRO A 435 20.69 4.66 14.93
CA PRO A 435 20.41 3.41 14.24
C PRO A 435 19.79 2.37 15.17
N VAL A 436 18.85 1.57 14.65
CA VAL A 436 18.43 0.34 15.34
C VAL A 436 19.55 -0.69 15.30
N THR A 437 19.62 -1.49 16.36
CA THR A 437 20.58 -2.58 16.50
C THR A 437 19.86 -3.90 16.66
N LEU A 438 20.57 -5.02 16.50
CA LEU A 438 20.12 -6.33 16.95
C LEU A 438 20.73 -6.64 18.32
N PRO A 439 20.10 -7.51 19.13
CA PRO A 439 20.69 -7.95 20.39
C PRO A 439 22.02 -8.66 20.11
N ARG A 440 23.04 -8.37 20.92
CA ARG A 440 24.38 -8.93 20.78
C ARG A 440 24.50 -10.32 21.39
#